data_AF-A0ABD3RMC4-F1
#
_entry.id   AF-A0ABD3RMC4-F1
#
_cell.length_a   1.000
_cell.length_b   1.000
_cell.length_c   1.000
_cell.angle_alpha   90.00
_cell.angle_beta   90.00
_cell.angle_gamma   90.00
#
_symmetry.space_group_name_H-M   'P 1'
#
loop_
_entity.id
_entity.type
_entity.pdbx_description
1 polymer ?
#
loop_
_entity_poly.entity_id
_entity_poly.type
_entity_poly.pdbx_seq_one_letter_code
_entity_poly.pdbx_strand_id
1 'polypeptide(L)'
;MGMGGLIKVILQNVMRYLSEELEEYCANNCTTTSQPQVVVANNSSQEIIIIQQQEEEEEEEIIDHHDSPQNNYIMSPPPLPLDLAQALEEIIDTINTIGILKPAAAAPAPASSGKIKEQRQRQGGSRGGKKRKNNNNVDVAINELKRIKHYNNQQKILLVGEGDFSFSACLALAFGRAPNIIATSLNSKEFLEKNYEKAASNIENIRMRDGKVMHGINATKIAKHASLGHIKFDRIIFNFPFAGFFTNLSHESVLRRHRRLVSLFMKNAKEMLSEDGEIHISHKTNGSHSEWNVESMASSHGLRLIQAVKFKQRDYPGYNTKYGFGGDQNFNCNPSKTYKFGLKIN
;
A
#
# COMPACT_ATOMS: atom_id res chain seq x y z
N MET A 1 13.10 22.65 7.08
CA MET A 1 13.63 21.44 7.72
C MET A 1 15.14 21.57 7.76
N GLY A 2 15.75 21.58 8.95
CA GLY A 2 17.21 21.58 9.06
C GLY A 2 17.82 20.28 8.51
N MET A 3 19.09 20.33 8.14
CA MET A 3 19.86 19.20 7.58
C MET A 3 19.71 17.89 8.39
N GLY A 4 19.60 18.00 9.73
CA GLY A 4 19.38 16.85 10.61
C GLY A 4 18.04 16.12 10.45
N GLY A 5 16.98 16.79 9.97
CA GLY A 5 15.69 16.14 9.72
C GLY A 5 15.70 15.26 8.47
N LEU A 6 16.45 15.66 7.45
CA LEU A 6 16.62 14.88 6.22
C LEU A 6 17.49 13.64 6.48
N ILE A 7 18.56 13.80 7.26
CA ILE A 7 19.44 12.69 7.68
C ILE A 7 18.64 11.64 8.48
N LYS A 8 17.76 12.07 9.40
CA LYS A 8 16.93 11.16 10.20
C LYS A 8 15.98 10.32 9.33
N VAL A 9 15.37 10.92 8.31
CA VAL A 9 14.45 10.21 7.40
C VAL A 9 15.21 9.24 6.48
N ILE A 10 16.40 9.63 6.01
CA ILE A 10 17.26 8.76 5.20
C ILE A 10 17.70 7.55 6.04
N LEU A 11 18.17 7.78 7.27
CA LEU A 11 18.58 6.70 8.18
C LEU A 11 17.42 5.76 8.54
N GLN A 12 16.23 6.29 8.81
CA GLN A 12 15.04 5.45 9.07
C GLN A 12 14.67 4.58 7.87
N ASN A 13 14.81 5.09 6.65
CA ASN A 13 14.54 4.31 5.44
C ASN A 13 15.62 3.27 5.15
N VAL A 14 16.89 3.58 5.44
CA VAL A 14 18.00 2.63 5.33
C VAL A 14 17.85 1.50 6.35
N MET A 15 17.55 1.82 7.61
CA MET A 15 17.33 0.82 8.67
C MET A 15 16.15 -0.10 8.35
N ARG A 16 15.05 0.45 7.83
CA ARG A 16 13.88 -0.35 7.41
C ARG A 16 14.18 -1.26 6.22
N TYR A 17 14.99 -0.79 5.28
CA TYR A 17 15.42 -1.59 4.13
C TYR A 17 16.31 -2.76 4.57
N LEU A 18 17.26 -2.50 5.46
CA LEU A 18 18.16 -3.53 5.99
C LEU A 18 17.42 -4.56 6.85
N SER A 19 16.42 -4.15 7.64
CA SER A 19 15.58 -5.09 8.39
C SER A 19 14.77 -6.01 7.46
N GLU A 20 14.23 -5.46 6.35
CA GLU A 20 13.49 -6.24 5.36
C GLU A 20 14.40 -7.24 4.62
N GLU A 21 15.66 -6.89 4.34
CA GLU A 21 16.65 -7.81 3.74
C GLU A 21 17.13 -8.88 4.73
N LEU A 22 17.29 -8.56 6.02
CA LEU A 22 17.63 -9.53 7.07
C LEU A 22 16.50 -10.53 7.31
N GLU A 23 15.25 -10.07 7.37
CA GLU A 23 14.08 -10.95 7.47
C GLU A 23 13.99 -11.89 6.25
N GLU A 24 14.28 -11.39 5.05
CA GLU A 24 14.31 -12.19 3.82
C GLU A 24 15.48 -13.20 3.80
N TYR A 25 16.67 -12.82 4.29
CA TYR A 25 17.81 -13.72 4.42
C TYR A 25 17.54 -14.84 5.43
N CYS A 26 16.93 -14.52 6.57
CA CYS A 26 16.53 -15.51 7.57
C CYS A 26 15.43 -16.44 7.05
N ALA A 27 14.42 -15.90 6.36
CA ALA A 27 13.33 -16.70 5.79
C ALA A 27 13.78 -17.65 4.68
N ASN A 28 14.77 -17.26 3.88
CA ASN A 28 15.25 -18.07 2.75
C ASN A 28 16.29 -19.12 3.15
N ASN A 29 16.89 -19.02 4.34
CA ASN A 29 17.95 -19.93 4.80
C ASN A 29 17.54 -20.79 6.01
N CYS A 30 16.29 -20.70 6.48
CA CYS A 30 15.76 -21.59 7.51
C CYS A 30 15.00 -22.75 6.84
N THR A 31 15.62 -23.93 6.76
CA THR A 31 14.94 -25.14 6.30
C THR A 31 14.55 -26.05 7.47
N THR A 32 13.29 -26.49 7.44
CA THR A 32 12.62 -27.60 8.15
C THR A 32 11.98 -27.38 9.53
N THR A 33 10.76 -27.89 9.56
CA THR A 33 9.70 -28.00 10.57
C THR A 33 10.05 -28.96 11.70
N SER A 34 9.71 -28.61 12.95
CA SER A 34 9.55 -29.56 14.06
C SER A 34 8.49 -29.08 15.04
N GLN A 35 7.62 -29.99 15.46
CA GLN A 35 6.56 -29.79 16.46
C GLN A 35 7.15 -29.47 17.85
N PRO A 36 6.45 -28.69 18.71
CA PRO A 36 6.95 -28.39 20.04
C PRO A 36 6.73 -29.56 21.01
N GLN A 37 7.81 -30.06 21.63
CA GLN A 37 7.72 -30.78 22.90
C GLN A 37 7.97 -29.82 24.07
N VAL A 38 7.10 -29.92 25.08
CA VAL A 38 7.20 -29.22 26.37
C VAL A 38 8.33 -29.83 27.19
N VAL A 39 9.35 -29.04 27.54
CA VAL A 39 10.28 -29.35 28.63
C VAL A 39 10.37 -28.14 29.55
N VAL A 40 9.90 -28.30 30.79
CA VAL A 40 10.06 -27.36 31.90
C VAL A 40 11.25 -27.82 32.74
N ALA A 41 12.30 -26.99 32.86
CA ALA A 41 13.14 -26.88 34.06
C ALA A 41 14.21 -25.75 33.98
N ASN A 42 13.92 -24.63 34.64
CA ASN A 42 14.74 -23.84 35.59
C ASN A 42 16.28 -23.79 35.43
N ASN A 43 16.86 -22.63 35.08
CA ASN A 43 17.26 -21.58 36.05
C ASN A 43 18.16 -20.48 35.44
N SER A 44 17.84 -19.25 35.85
CA SER A 44 18.68 -18.04 36.00
C SER A 44 19.20 -17.27 34.78
N SER A 45 18.64 -16.05 34.68
CA SER A 45 19.23 -14.79 34.19
C SER A 45 19.07 -14.45 32.71
N GLN A 46 18.00 -13.68 32.44
CA GLN A 46 17.79 -12.60 31.45
C GLN A 46 16.43 -12.75 30.75
N GLU A 47 15.40 -12.08 31.29
CA GLU A 47 14.05 -12.00 30.68
C GLU A 47 13.85 -10.66 30.00
N ILE A 48 13.69 -10.65 28.66
CA ILE A 48 12.98 -9.60 27.90
C ILE A 48 12.34 -10.27 26.64
N ILE A 49 10.98 -10.26 26.60
CA ILE A 49 10.05 -10.48 25.43
C ILE A 49 9.83 -11.97 25.08
N ILE A 50 8.61 -12.57 25.03
CA ILE A 50 7.48 -12.41 24.08
C ILE A 50 6.26 -13.21 24.58
N ILE A 51 5.03 -12.65 24.57
CA ILE A 51 3.72 -13.32 24.28
C ILE A 51 2.78 -12.18 23.79
N GLN A 52 2.20 -12.14 22.58
CA GLN A 52 1.09 -12.96 22.07
C GLN A 52 1.00 -12.90 20.53
N GLN A 53 1.05 -14.07 19.88
CA GLN A 53 0.16 -14.44 18.76
C GLN A 53 -0.17 -15.94 18.93
N GLN A 54 -1.46 -16.25 19.05
CA GLN A 54 -2.05 -17.58 18.94
C GLN A 54 -3.32 -17.43 18.07
N GLU A 55 -3.68 -18.51 17.38
CA GLU A 55 -4.86 -18.73 16.51
C GLU A 55 -4.68 -18.20 15.07
N GLU A 56 -4.76 -18.97 13.98
CA GLU A 56 -5.28 -20.33 13.70
C GLU A 56 -4.65 -20.83 12.37
N GLU A 57 -4.19 -22.09 12.33
CA GLU A 57 -4.08 -22.91 11.11
C GLU A 57 -4.79 -24.23 11.41
N GLU A 58 -5.84 -24.56 10.65
CA GLU A 58 -6.33 -25.92 10.49
C GLU A 58 -6.56 -26.22 9.00
N GLU A 59 -6.39 -27.49 8.68
CA GLU A 59 -6.71 -28.23 7.45
C GLU A 59 -5.68 -28.24 6.32
N GLU A 60 -4.85 -29.30 6.28
CA GLU A 60 -5.09 -30.44 5.37
C GLU A 60 -4.17 -31.63 5.75
N GLU A 61 -4.76 -32.82 5.87
CA GLU A 61 -4.08 -34.09 6.11
C GLU A 61 -4.14 -34.98 4.84
N ILE A 62 -3.17 -35.90 4.76
CA ILE A 62 -3.13 -37.21 4.08
C ILE A 62 -2.14 -37.29 2.90
N ILE A 63 -1.04 -38.04 3.09
CA ILE A 63 -0.67 -39.31 2.42
C ILE A 63 0.65 -39.88 3.02
N ASP A 64 0.51 -41.05 3.66
CA ASP A 64 1.31 -42.30 3.76
C ASP A 64 2.87 -42.39 3.79
N HIS A 65 3.31 -43.45 4.48
CA HIS A 65 4.60 -43.81 5.13
C HIS A 65 5.89 -43.97 4.29
N HIS A 66 7.05 -43.66 4.90
CA HIS A 66 8.12 -44.64 5.20
C HIS A 66 9.26 -44.10 6.13
N ASP A 67 9.66 -44.92 7.10
CA ASP A 67 10.73 -44.74 8.10
C ASP A 67 12.16 -44.51 7.57
N SER A 68 12.93 -43.64 8.25
CA SER A 68 14.38 -43.78 8.54
C SER A 68 14.89 -42.67 9.50
N PRO A 69 15.96 -42.90 10.28
CA PRO A 69 16.14 -42.32 11.62
C PRO A 69 16.68 -40.88 11.64
N GLN A 70 16.18 -40.10 12.61
CA GLN A 70 16.57 -38.72 12.90
C GLN A 70 18.02 -38.62 13.42
N ASN A 71 18.82 -37.78 12.75
CA ASN A 71 20.11 -37.32 13.25
C ASN A 71 19.94 -35.85 13.67
N ASN A 72 19.97 -35.57 14.98
CA ASN A 72 19.79 -34.23 15.53
C ASN A 72 21.07 -33.40 15.37
N TYR A 73 21.09 -32.49 14.39
CA TYR A 73 22.04 -31.38 14.33
C TYR A 73 21.32 -30.07 14.67
N ILE A 74 21.70 -29.44 15.77
CA ILE A 74 21.37 -28.04 16.06
C ILE A 74 22.31 -27.20 15.21
N MET A 75 21.85 -26.68 14.07
CA MET A 75 22.60 -25.69 13.32
C MET A 75 22.31 -24.29 13.89
N SER A 76 23.35 -23.63 14.39
CA SER A 76 23.33 -22.19 14.65
C SER A 76 23.05 -21.44 13.34
N PRO A 77 22.37 -20.27 13.38
CA PRO A 77 22.11 -19.50 12.17
C PRO A 77 23.42 -19.22 11.43
N PRO A 78 23.41 -19.28 10.09
CA PRO A 78 24.62 -19.03 9.31
C PRO A 78 25.14 -17.63 9.66
N PRO A 79 26.47 -17.47 9.86
CA PRO A 79 27.04 -16.17 10.11
C PRO A 79 26.69 -15.24 8.95
N LEU A 80 26.31 -14.01 9.27
CA LEU A 80 26.08 -12.96 8.28
C LEU A 80 27.30 -12.89 7.34
N PRO A 81 27.07 -12.72 6.03
CA PRO A 81 28.15 -12.41 5.10
C PRO A 81 29.02 -11.26 5.64
N LEU A 82 30.34 -11.42 5.56
CA LEU A 82 31.31 -10.52 6.21
C LEU A 82 31.15 -9.05 5.78
N ASP A 83 30.68 -8.82 4.57
CA ASP A 83 30.36 -7.51 4.00
C ASP A 83 29.13 -6.84 4.65
N LEU A 84 28.08 -7.60 4.96
CA LEU A 84 26.89 -7.14 5.67
C LEU A 84 27.18 -6.85 7.15
N ALA A 85 28.00 -7.67 7.79
CA ALA A 85 28.42 -7.45 9.18
C ALA A 85 29.28 -6.18 9.30
N GLN A 86 30.22 -5.96 8.37
CA GLN A 86 31.03 -4.73 8.30
C GLN A 86 30.17 -3.49 8.03
N ALA A 87 29.23 -3.58 7.10
CA ALA A 87 28.31 -2.47 6.81
C ALA A 87 27.45 -2.08 8.01
N LEU A 88 27.02 -3.06 8.82
CA LEU A 88 26.26 -2.81 10.05
C LEU A 88 27.10 -2.10 11.12
N GLU A 89 28.34 -2.54 11.32
CA GLU A 89 29.27 -1.88 12.27
C GLU A 89 29.56 -0.43 11.87
N GLU A 90 29.82 -0.16 10.59
CA GLU A 90 30.05 1.20 10.10
C GLU A 90 28.81 2.11 10.28
N ILE A 91 27.61 1.57 10.11
CA ILE A 91 26.35 2.30 10.33
C ILE A 91 26.15 2.60 11.82
N ILE A 92 26.41 1.64 12.70
CA ILE A 92 26.29 1.80 14.15
C ILE A 92 27.29 2.85 14.65
N ASP A 93 28.53 2.81 14.18
CA ASP A 93 29.58 3.76 14.56
C ASP A 93 29.27 5.18 14.06
N THR A 94 28.71 5.29 12.85
CA THR A 94 28.19 6.56 12.29
C THR A 94 27.04 7.12 13.14
N ILE A 95 26.11 6.28 13.59
CA ILE A 95 24.98 6.69 14.44
C ILE A 95 25.46 7.18 15.82
N ASN A 96 26.44 6.50 16.41
CA ASN A 96 27.05 6.86 17.69
C ASN A 96 27.81 8.18 17.60
N THR A 97 28.53 8.41 16.49
CA THR A 97 29.25 9.66 16.22
C THR A 97 28.34 10.87 16.05
N ILE A 98 27.13 10.69 15.51
CA ILE A 98 26.15 11.78 15.31
C ILE A 98 25.34 12.08 16.60
N GLY A 99 25.49 11.28 17.67
CA GLY A 99 24.92 11.56 18.99
C GLY A 99 23.40 11.45 19.07
N ILE A 100 22.77 10.62 18.23
CA ILE A 100 21.30 10.54 18.09
C ILE A 100 20.63 9.72 19.22
N LEU A 101 21.40 8.98 20.02
CA LEU A 101 20.89 8.23 21.17
C LEU A 101 21.37 8.83 22.49
N LYS A 102 20.59 9.77 23.04
CA LYS A 102 20.50 9.97 24.49
C LYS A 102 19.07 9.67 24.94
N PRO A 103 18.86 8.94 26.04
CA PRO A 103 17.52 8.73 26.57
C PRO A 103 16.98 10.04 27.16
N ALA A 104 15.75 10.39 26.79
CA ALA A 104 15.07 11.59 27.26
C ALA A 104 14.39 11.34 28.62
N ALA A 105 14.66 12.23 29.58
CA ALA A 105 13.96 12.31 30.86
C ALA A 105 12.55 12.91 30.69
N ALA A 106 11.60 12.40 31.48
CA ALA A 106 10.19 12.78 31.48
C ALA A 106 9.95 14.22 31.98
N ALA A 107 8.95 14.88 31.40
CA ALA A 107 8.38 16.14 31.91
C ALA A 107 6.85 16.05 31.96
N PRO A 108 6.18 16.81 32.86
CA PRO A 108 4.86 16.48 33.38
C PRO A 108 3.70 17.20 32.68
N ALA A 109 2.49 16.70 32.94
CA ALA A 109 1.21 17.20 32.45
C ALA A 109 0.79 18.57 33.05
N PRO A 110 -0.03 19.38 32.35
CA PRO A 110 -0.69 20.52 32.97
C PRO A 110 -2.17 20.25 33.30
N ALA A 111 -2.58 20.85 34.41
CA ALA A 111 -3.93 20.85 34.97
C ALA A 111 -4.74 22.11 34.59
N SER A 112 -6.05 21.89 34.53
CA SER A 112 -7.20 22.75 34.90
C SER A 112 -7.23 24.28 34.71
N SER A 113 -8.38 24.68 34.13
CA SER A 113 -9.32 25.72 34.57
C SER A 113 -8.98 27.22 34.41
N GLY A 114 -9.88 27.91 33.69
CA GLY A 114 -10.07 29.36 33.73
C GLY A 114 -11.38 29.71 33.04
N LYS A 115 -12.28 30.37 33.78
CA LYS A 115 -13.70 30.64 33.46
C LYS A 115 -13.87 32.17 33.25
N ILE A 116 -15.01 32.57 32.67
CA ILE A 116 -15.68 33.91 32.67
C ILE A 116 -15.01 35.00 31.77
N LYS A 117 -15.65 35.92 31.02
CA LYS A 117 -16.99 36.57 31.05
C LYS A 117 -17.53 36.99 29.67
N GLU A 118 -18.85 36.80 29.59
CA GLU A 118 -19.94 37.50 28.91
C GLU A 118 -19.72 38.97 28.44
N GLN A 119 -20.22 39.30 27.25
CA GLN A 119 -20.90 40.58 27.00
C GLN A 119 -21.98 40.44 25.92
N ARG A 120 -23.22 40.75 26.31
CA ARG A 120 -24.42 40.84 25.48
C ARG A 120 -24.54 42.24 24.88
N GLN A 121 -25.01 42.33 23.63
CA GLN A 121 -25.91 43.40 23.19
C GLN A 121 -27.02 42.84 22.28
N ARG A 122 -28.26 43.19 22.64
CA ARG A 122 -29.51 43.10 21.85
C ARG A 122 -29.65 44.43 21.06
N GLN A 123 -30.47 44.66 20.03
CA GLN A 123 -31.83 44.18 19.68
C GLN A 123 -32.15 44.42 18.18
N GLY A 124 -33.21 43.74 17.70
CA GLY A 124 -34.20 44.24 16.73
C GLY A 124 -34.05 43.64 15.32
N GLY A 125 -35.02 42.99 14.69
CA GLY A 125 -36.45 42.86 14.94
C GLY A 125 -37.19 43.20 13.65
N SER A 126 -37.67 42.21 12.88
CA SER A 126 -39.00 42.23 12.24
C SER A 126 -39.30 40.93 11.50
N ARG A 127 -40.57 40.55 11.56
CA ARG A 127 -41.21 39.34 11.03
C ARG A 127 -41.52 39.51 9.54
N GLY A 128 -41.44 38.41 8.80
CA GLY A 128 -41.99 38.28 7.45
C GLY A 128 -42.10 36.81 7.05
N GLY A 129 -43.21 36.17 7.37
CA GLY A 129 -43.48 34.79 6.96
C GLY A 129 -43.78 34.68 5.47
N LYS A 130 -43.27 33.62 4.82
CA LYS A 130 -43.86 33.10 3.58
C LYS A 130 -43.57 31.60 3.41
N LYS A 131 -44.66 30.86 3.59
CA LYS A 131 -45.07 29.61 2.92
C LYS A 131 -43.99 28.58 2.58
N ARG A 132 -43.98 27.52 3.41
CA ARG A 132 -43.65 26.15 3.03
C ARG A 132 -44.35 25.78 1.72
N LYS A 133 -43.57 25.43 0.69
CA LYS A 133 -44.02 24.58 -0.41
C LYS A 133 -43.43 23.19 -0.16
N ASN A 134 -44.30 22.29 0.30
CA ASN A 134 -44.06 20.86 0.19
C ASN A 134 -44.14 20.52 -1.30
N ASN A 135 -42.99 20.28 -1.92
CA ASN A 135 -42.94 19.45 -3.11
C ASN A 135 -42.40 18.09 -2.65
N ASN A 136 -43.32 17.20 -2.31
CA ASN A 136 -43.05 15.77 -2.28
C ASN A 136 -42.93 15.29 -3.73
N ASN A 137 -41.85 15.67 -4.40
CA ASN A 137 -41.30 14.83 -5.45
C ASN A 137 -40.28 13.96 -4.76
N VAL A 138 -40.67 12.72 -4.46
CA VAL A 138 -39.69 11.65 -4.33
C VAL A 138 -39.17 11.43 -5.76
N ASP A 139 -38.31 12.34 -6.20
CA ASP A 139 -37.39 12.08 -7.29
C ASP A 139 -36.51 10.96 -6.75
N VAL A 140 -36.90 9.72 -7.05
CA VAL A 140 -35.93 8.62 -7.07
C VAL A 140 -34.94 9.05 -8.13
N ALA A 141 -33.90 9.77 -7.72
CA ALA A 141 -32.80 10.16 -8.57
C ALA A 141 -32.19 8.85 -9.04
N ILE A 142 -32.62 8.38 -10.22
CA ILE A 142 -31.92 7.34 -10.95
C ILE A 142 -30.53 7.91 -11.14
N ASN A 143 -29.57 7.38 -10.37
CA ASN A 143 -28.20 7.86 -10.41
C ASN A 143 -27.66 7.53 -11.81
N GLU A 144 -27.63 8.55 -12.68
CA GLU A 144 -27.27 8.42 -14.09
C GLU A 144 -25.94 7.67 -14.20
N LEU A 145 -25.90 6.62 -15.03
CA LEU A 145 -24.68 5.82 -15.23
C LEU A 145 -23.64 6.66 -15.96
N LYS A 146 -22.63 7.11 -15.24
CA LYS A 146 -21.50 7.88 -15.78
C LYS A 146 -20.31 6.97 -15.96
N ARG A 147 -19.70 7.01 -17.14
CA ARG A 147 -18.61 6.10 -17.54
C ARG A 147 -17.46 6.87 -18.16
N ILE A 148 -16.24 6.46 -17.81
CA ILE A 148 -15.02 6.83 -18.50
C ILE A 148 -14.28 5.53 -18.85
N LYS A 149 -14.13 5.27 -20.15
CA LYS A 149 -13.57 4.02 -20.67
C LYS A 149 -14.27 2.79 -20.06
N HIS A 150 -13.54 2.01 -19.27
CA HIS A 150 -14.04 0.79 -18.65
C HIS A 150 -14.41 0.96 -17.17
N TYR A 151 -14.44 2.19 -16.66
CA TYR A 151 -14.84 2.51 -15.28
C TYR A 151 -16.15 3.29 -15.25
N ASN A 152 -17.02 3.00 -14.28
CA ASN A 152 -18.27 3.73 -14.09
C ASN A 152 -18.60 3.95 -12.60
N ASN A 153 -19.53 4.87 -12.35
CA ASN A 153 -19.92 5.31 -11.00
C ASN A 153 -20.73 4.29 -10.18
N GLN A 154 -21.06 3.11 -10.72
CA GLN A 154 -21.70 2.02 -9.99
C GLN A 154 -20.71 0.96 -9.51
N GLN A 155 -19.49 0.94 -10.05
CA GLN A 155 -18.44 0.01 -9.63
C GLN A 155 -17.78 0.47 -8.34
N LYS A 156 -17.53 -0.42 -7.38
CA LYS A 156 -16.66 -0.17 -6.24
C LYS A 156 -15.20 -0.28 -6.68
N ILE A 157 -14.44 0.81 -6.55
CA ILE A 157 -13.10 0.93 -7.13
C ILE A 157 -12.06 1.18 -6.04
N LEU A 158 -11.04 0.32 -6.01
CA LEU A 158 -9.80 0.52 -5.26
C LEU A 158 -8.69 0.94 -6.21
N LEU A 159 -8.04 2.07 -5.94
CA LEU A 159 -6.84 2.49 -6.65
C LEU A 159 -5.63 2.36 -5.73
N VAL A 160 -4.60 1.68 -6.23
CA VAL A 160 -3.43 1.27 -5.45
C VAL A 160 -2.18 1.91 -6.02
N GLY A 161 -1.35 2.47 -5.13
CA GLY A 161 -0.08 3.07 -5.51
C GLY A 161 -0.21 4.39 -6.28
N GLU A 162 -1.23 5.19 -5.95
CA GLU A 162 -1.39 6.52 -6.54
C GLU A 162 -0.17 7.39 -6.22
N GLY A 163 0.37 8.05 -7.26
CA GLY A 163 1.39 9.09 -7.14
C GLY A 163 0.76 10.41 -6.72
N ASP A 164 0.56 11.34 -7.65
CA ASP A 164 -0.12 12.61 -7.39
C ASP A 164 -1.66 12.52 -7.32
N PHE A 165 -2.24 11.32 -7.27
CA PHE A 165 -3.69 11.07 -7.23
C PHE A 165 -4.48 11.56 -8.47
N SER A 166 -3.80 11.98 -9.54
CA SER A 166 -4.46 12.55 -10.72
C SER A 166 -5.37 11.56 -11.47
N PHE A 167 -5.07 10.27 -11.44
CA PHE A 167 -5.92 9.26 -12.06
C PHE A 167 -7.23 9.10 -11.30
N SER A 168 -7.17 8.94 -9.98
CA SER A 168 -8.34 8.90 -9.11
C SER A 168 -9.19 10.17 -9.21
N ALA A 169 -8.55 11.34 -9.26
CA ALA A 169 -9.25 12.62 -9.46
C ALA A 169 -9.96 12.70 -10.82
N CYS A 170 -9.34 12.19 -11.88
CA CYS A 170 -9.96 12.09 -13.21
C CYS A 170 -11.23 11.23 -13.18
N LEU A 171 -11.19 10.05 -12.56
CA LEU A 171 -12.37 9.20 -12.41
C LEU A 171 -13.47 9.89 -11.59
N ALA A 172 -13.11 10.48 -10.45
CA ALA A 172 -14.05 11.18 -9.59
C ALA A 172 -14.74 12.34 -10.31
N LEU A 173 -13.99 13.12 -11.09
CA LEU A 173 -14.52 14.20 -11.93
C LEU A 173 -15.51 13.67 -12.98
N ALA A 174 -15.15 12.60 -13.70
CA ALA A 174 -16.01 12.00 -14.72
C ALA A 174 -17.31 11.45 -14.13
N PHE A 175 -17.27 10.94 -12.89
CA PHE A 175 -18.46 10.42 -12.20
C PHE A 175 -19.30 11.53 -11.55
N GLY A 176 -18.74 12.71 -11.34
CA GLY A 176 -19.37 13.83 -10.62
C GLY A 176 -19.40 13.64 -9.10
N ARG A 177 -19.76 12.44 -8.63
CA ARG A 177 -19.61 11.94 -7.25
C ARG A 177 -18.87 10.61 -7.29
N ALA A 178 -18.11 10.31 -6.24
CA ALA A 178 -17.21 9.17 -6.16
C ALA A 178 -17.19 8.46 -4.78
N PRO A 179 -18.32 8.27 -4.06
CA PRO A 179 -18.33 7.53 -2.79
C PRO A 179 -17.89 6.06 -2.95
N ASN A 180 -17.91 5.56 -4.18
CA ASN A 180 -17.47 4.25 -4.60
C ASN A 180 -15.95 4.13 -4.83
N ILE A 181 -15.18 5.23 -4.70
CA ILE A 181 -13.73 5.26 -4.89
C ILE A 181 -12.99 5.26 -3.56
N ILE A 182 -12.03 4.35 -3.42
CA ILE A 182 -10.96 4.41 -2.42
C ILE A 182 -9.62 4.51 -3.15
N ALA A 183 -8.96 5.65 -3.03
CA ALA A 183 -7.65 5.89 -3.63
C ALA A 183 -6.55 5.77 -2.58
N THR A 184 -5.50 5.01 -2.87
CA THR A 184 -4.47 4.67 -1.88
C THR A 184 -3.06 4.90 -2.40
N SER A 185 -2.16 5.36 -1.52
CA SER A 185 -0.73 5.52 -1.80
C SER A 185 0.12 4.82 -0.75
N LEU A 186 1.32 4.39 -1.13
CA LEU A 186 2.34 3.95 -0.17
C LEU A 186 2.95 5.15 0.57
N ASN A 187 3.23 6.24 -0.14
CA ASN A 187 3.80 7.44 0.46
C ASN A 187 2.81 8.16 1.39
N SER A 188 3.34 8.86 2.39
CA SER A 188 2.55 9.70 3.29
C SER A 188 2.02 10.94 2.57
N LYS A 189 0.99 11.57 3.13
CA LYS A 189 0.42 12.82 2.61
C LYS A 189 1.49 13.91 2.47
N GLU A 190 2.34 14.06 3.49
CA GLU A 190 3.38 15.09 3.55
C GLU A 190 4.44 14.88 2.46
N PHE A 191 4.81 13.62 2.18
CA PHE A 191 5.71 13.31 1.08
C PHE A 191 5.09 13.73 -0.26
N LEU A 192 3.82 13.39 -0.48
CA LEU A 192 3.14 13.67 -1.74
C LEU A 192 3.00 15.17 -1.99
N GLU A 193 2.53 15.92 -1.00
CA GLU A 193 2.37 17.38 -1.09
C GLU A 193 3.70 18.11 -1.29
N LYS A 194 4.80 17.57 -0.75
CA LYS A 194 6.13 18.14 -0.96
C LYS A 194 6.69 17.86 -2.35
N ASN A 195 6.40 16.69 -2.92
CA ASN A 195 7.08 16.19 -4.13
C ASN A 195 6.26 16.33 -5.41
N TYR A 196 4.94 16.49 -5.32
CA TYR A 196 4.06 16.61 -6.47
C TYR A 196 3.16 17.84 -6.32
N GLU A 197 3.32 18.82 -7.20
CA GLU A 197 2.64 20.12 -7.13
C GLU A 197 1.11 19.97 -7.06
N LYS A 198 0.56 18.99 -7.79
CA LYS A 198 -0.88 18.78 -7.89
C LYS A 198 -1.47 17.82 -6.86
N ALA A 199 -0.66 17.13 -6.04
CA ALA A 199 -1.15 16.09 -5.13
C ALA A 199 -2.25 16.61 -4.19
N ALA A 200 -2.01 17.75 -3.52
CA ALA A 200 -2.99 18.35 -2.61
C ALA A 200 -4.33 18.64 -3.32
N SER A 201 -4.28 19.28 -4.50
CA SER A 201 -5.48 19.62 -5.27
C SER A 201 -6.24 18.38 -5.79
N ASN A 202 -5.52 17.33 -6.21
CA ASN A 202 -6.14 16.09 -6.67
C ASN A 202 -6.79 15.32 -5.53
N ILE A 203 -6.11 15.23 -4.37
CA ILE A 203 -6.66 14.63 -3.15
C ILE A 203 -7.94 15.36 -2.72
N GLU A 204 -7.93 16.69 -2.73
CA GLU A 204 -9.11 17.48 -2.38
C GLU A 204 -10.25 17.28 -3.39
N ASN A 205 -9.96 17.23 -4.68
CA ASN A 205 -10.95 16.93 -5.71
C ASN A 205 -11.62 15.56 -5.53
N ILE A 206 -10.90 14.55 -5.04
CA ILE A 206 -11.48 13.24 -4.72
C ILE A 206 -12.39 13.35 -3.50
N ARG A 207 -11.93 14.01 -2.42
CA ARG A 207 -12.69 14.16 -1.16
C ARG A 207 -13.95 15.00 -1.30
N MET A 208 -13.88 16.12 -2.03
CA MET A 208 -15.04 16.97 -2.34
C MET A 208 -16.14 16.22 -3.12
N ARG A 209 -15.78 15.09 -3.74
CA ARG A 209 -16.69 14.19 -4.45
C ARG A 209 -17.01 12.94 -3.64
N ASP A 210 -16.80 12.96 -2.33
CA ASP A 210 -17.05 11.87 -1.37
C ASP A 210 -16.14 10.65 -1.54
N GLY A 211 -15.10 10.72 -2.38
CA GLY A 211 -14.11 9.66 -2.49
C GLY A 211 -13.19 9.59 -1.27
N LYS A 212 -12.76 8.37 -0.92
CA LYS A 212 -11.85 8.15 0.21
C LYS A 212 -10.40 8.15 -0.27
N VAL A 213 -9.52 8.81 0.49
CA VAL A 213 -8.07 8.81 0.26
C VAL A 213 -7.37 8.23 1.49
N MET A 214 -6.49 7.25 1.29
CA MET A 214 -5.70 6.60 2.34
C MET A 214 -4.22 6.57 1.97
N HIS A 215 -3.34 6.72 2.96
CA HIS A 215 -1.88 6.77 2.78
C HIS A 215 -1.21 5.65 3.59
N GLY A 216 0.04 5.31 3.27
CA GLY A 216 0.76 4.22 3.95
C GLY A 216 0.27 2.82 3.58
N ILE A 217 -0.48 2.68 2.48
CA ILE A 217 -1.06 1.40 2.08
C ILE A 217 -0.05 0.62 1.24
N ASN A 218 0.42 -0.50 1.79
CA ASN A 218 1.33 -1.40 1.08
C ASN A 218 0.54 -2.38 0.20
N ALA A 219 0.73 -2.25 -1.12
CA ALA A 219 0.09 -3.09 -2.13
C ALA A 219 0.36 -4.61 -1.94
N THR A 220 1.47 -4.99 -1.31
CA THR A 220 1.83 -6.40 -1.10
C THR A 220 1.23 -7.03 0.17
N LYS A 221 0.54 -6.21 0.99
CA LYS A 221 -0.10 -6.63 2.24
C LYS A 221 -1.55 -6.11 2.36
N ILE A 222 -2.14 -5.61 1.27
CA ILE A 222 -3.40 -4.87 1.29
C ILE A 222 -4.61 -5.72 1.70
N ALA A 223 -4.59 -7.02 1.42
CA ALA A 223 -5.66 -7.95 1.84
C ALA A 223 -5.68 -8.17 3.35
N LYS A 224 -4.56 -7.92 4.05
CA LYS A 224 -4.45 -7.99 5.51
C LYS A 224 -4.67 -6.63 6.19
N HIS A 225 -4.87 -5.56 5.43
CA HIS A 225 -5.05 -4.23 6.01
C HIS A 225 -6.40 -4.13 6.73
N ALA A 226 -6.41 -3.80 8.02
CA ALA A 226 -7.60 -3.85 8.88
C ALA A 226 -8.86 -3.17 8.28
N SER A 227 -8.70 -2.01 7.65
CA SER A 227 -9.83 -1.26 7.07
C SER A 227 -10.18 -1.60 5.62
N LEU A 228 -9.40 -2.44 4.94
CA LEU A 228 -9.56 -2.72 3.50
C LEU A 228 -9.73 -4.20 3.19
N GLY A 229 -9.07 -5.09 3.94
CA GLY A 229 -8.99 -6.52 3.65
C GLY A 229 -10.34 -7.23 3.58
N HIS A 230 -11.32 -6.74 4.33
CA HIS A 230 -12.68 -7.28 4.35
C HIS A 230 -13.58 -6.73 3.23
N ILE A 231 -13.09 -5.79 2.42
CA ILE A 231 -13.89 -5.14 1.37
C ILE A 231 -13.66 -5.86 0.04
N LYS A 232 -14.75 -6.27 -0.60
CA LYS A 232 -14.75 -6.75 -2.00
C LYS A 232 -14.94 -5.59 -2.98
N PHE A 233 -14.20 -5.60 -4.08
CA PHE A 233 -14.19 -4.54 -5.10
C PHE A 233 -14.48 -5.09 -6.48
N ASP A 234 -15.22 -4.29 -7.27
CA ASP A 234 -15.46 -4.57 -8.68
C ASP A 234 -14.21 -4.27 -9.50
N ARG A 235 -13.44 -3.24 -9.13
CA ARG A 235 -12.22 -2.87 -9.84
C ARG A 235 -11.10 -2.58 -8.86
N ILE A 236 -9.97 -3.28 -9.00
CA ILE A 236 -8.73 -2.98 -8.25
C ILE A 236 -7.66 -2.58 -9.26
N ILE A 237 -7.21 -1.33 -9.19
CA ILE A 237 -6.39 -0.71 -10.22
C ILE A 237 -5.00 -0.41 -9.68
N PHE A 238 -3.95 -0.88 -10.37
CA PHE A 238 -2.57 -0.51 -10.09
C PHE A 238 -1.90 -0.06 -11.40
N ASN A 239 -1.84 1.26 -11.60
CA ASN A 239 -1.27 1.84 -12.81
C ASN A 239 0.25 1.97 -12.68
N PHE A 240 0.98 1.40 -13.63
CA PHE A 240 2.45 1.48 -13.73
C PHE A 240 3.17 1.13 -12.44
N PRO A 241 2.90 -0.06 -11.85
CA PRO A 241 3.57 -0.49 -10.63
C PRO A 241 5.09 -0.46 -10.82
N PHE A 242 5.80 0.09 -9.83
CA PHE A 242 7.25 0.23 -9.89
C PHE A 242 7.85 0.05 -8.49
N ALA A 243 8.85 -0.83 -8.38
CA ALA A 243 9.44 -1.22 -7.09
C ALA A 243 10.55 -0.26 -6.60
N GLY A 244 11.00 0.66 -7.45
CA GLY A 244 12.10 1.56 -7.15
C GLY A 244 13.26 1.46 -8.13
N PHE A 245 14.21 2.38 -7.95
CA PHE A 245 15.46 2.42 -8.69
C PHE A 245 16.54 1.72 -7.88
N PHE A 246 17.26 0.79 -8.51
CA PHE A 246 18.35 0.06 -7.87
C PHE A 246 19.58 0.09 -8.79
N THR A 247 20.45 1.08 -8.59
CA THR A 247 21.62 1.32 -9.46
C THR A 247 22.73 0.30 -9.27
N ASN A 248 22.78 -0.35 -8.10
CA ASN A 248 23.85 -1.26 -7.71
C ASN A 248 23.50 -2.74 -7.96
N LEU A 249 22.39 -3.00 -8.66
CA LEU A 249 21.90 -4.33 -8.92
C LEU A 249 21.98 -4.70 -10.40
N SER A 250 22.16 -5.99 -10.66
CA SER A 250 22.00 -6.54 -12.00
C SER A 250 20.58 -6.34 -12.52
N HIS A 251 20.44 -6.23 -13.84
CA HIS A 251 19.14 -6.15 -14.52
C HIS A 251 18.17 -7.24 -14.05
N GLU A 252 18.65 -8.50 -13.94
CA GLU A 252 17.83 -9.62 -13.47
C GLU A 252 17.32 -9.43 -12.03
N SER A 253 18.16 -8.92 -11.13
CA SER A 253 17.76 -8.67 -9.74
C SER A 253 16.70 -7.56 -9.65
N VAL A 254 16.83 -6.52 -10.48
CA VAL A 254 15.84 -5.44 -10.59
C VAL A 254 14.52 -5.96 -11.17
N LEU A 255 14.59 -6.74 -12.25
CA LEU A 255 13.43 -7.38 -12.87
C LEU A 255 12.70 -8.29 -11.86
N ARG A 256 13.43 -9.08 -11.07
CA ARG A 256 12.87 -9.93 -10.02
C ARG A 256 12.11 -9.11 -8.96
N ARG A 257 12.65 -7.97 -8.51
CA ARG A 257 11.98 -7.08 -7.54
C ARG A 257 10.68 -6.49 -8.11
N HIS A 258 10.72 -6.02 -9.35
CA HIS A 258 9.54 -5.54 -10.05
C HIS A 258 8.45 -6.61 -10.20
N ARG A 259 8.83 -7.80 -10.65
CA ARG A 259 7.92 -8.95 -10.78
C ARG A 259 7.36 -9.38 -9.44
N ARG A 260 8.18 -9.38 -8.37
CA ARG A 260 7.73 -9.69 -7.00
C ARG A 260 6.66 -8.71 -6.52
N LEU A 261 6.85 -7.40 -6.74
CA LEU A 261 5.83 -6.38 -6.38
C LEU A 261 4.49 -6.69 -7.06
N VAL A 262 4.49 -6.91 -8.37
CA VAL A 262 3.25 -7.16 -9.14
C VAL A 262 2.62 -8.49 -8.74
N SER A 263 3.44 -9.53 -8.57
CA SER A 263 3.00 -10.86 -8.14
C SER A 263 2.31 -10.81 -6.77
N LEU A 264 2.93 -10.18 -5.76
CA LEU A 264 2.34 -10.06 -4.42
C LEU A 264 1.09 -9.17 -4.42
N PHE A 265 1.07 -8.11 -5.22
CA PHE A 265 -0.14 -7.31 -5.42
C PHE A 265 -1.28 -8.16 -5.99
N MET A 266 -1.04 -8.94 -7.06
CA MET A 266 -2.05 -9.80 -7.66
C MET A 266 -2.60 -10.82 -6.67
N LYS A 267 -1.72 -11.45 -5.87
CA LYS A 267 -2.12 -12.38 -4.80
C LYS A 267 -3.12 -11.73 -3.83
N ASN A 268 -2.78 -10.54 -3.31
CA ASN A 268 -3.65 -9.81 -2.37
C ASN A 268 -4.93 -9.30 -3.04
N ALA A 269 -4.82 -8.71 -4.24
CA ALA A 269 -5.95 -8.14 -4.95
C ALA A 269 -6.99 -9.21 -5.30
N LYS A 270 -6.55 -10.44 -5.64
CA LYS A 270 -7.43 -11.59 -5.88
C LYS A 270 -8.35 -11.87 -4.70
N GLU A 271 -7.82 -11.83 -3.47
CA GLU A 271 -8.58 -12.04 -2.24
C GLU A 271 -9.64 -10.95 -2.01
N MET A 272 -9.52 -9.81 -2.67
CA MET A 272 -10.38 -8.64 -2.50
C MET A 272 -11.34 -8.42 -3.68
N LEU A 273 -11.42 -9.33 -4.66
CA LEU A 273 -12.34 -9.22 -5.78
C LEU A 273 -13.78 -9.58 -5.38
N SER A 274 -14.75 -8.83 -5.90
CA SER A 274 -16.14 -9.31 -6.02
C SER A 274 -16.25 -10.43 -7.07
N GLU A 275 -17.41 -11.07 -7.17
CA GLU A 275 -17.66 -12.20 -8.08
C GLU A 275 -17.27 -11.88 -9.54
N ASP A 276 -17.67 -10.70 -10.05
CA ASP A 276 -17.31 -10.17 -11.37
C ASP A 276 -16.19 -9.10 -11.31
N GLY A 277 -15.38 -9.17 -10.26
CA GLY A 277 -14.31 -8.23 -10.02
C GLY A 277 -13.17 -8.37 -11.02
N GLU A 278 -12.54 -7.23 -11.37
CA GLU A 278 -11.37 -7.21 -12.25
C GLU A 278 -10.17 -6.50 -11.59
N ILE A 279 -8.99 -7.11 -11.72
CA ILE A 279 -7.70 -6.48 -11.43
C ILE A 279 -7.19 -5.82 -12.70
N HIS A 280 -6.94 -4.51 -12.65
CA HIS A 280 -6.47 -3.71 -13.77
C HIS A 280 -5.03 -3.27 -13.53
N ILE A 281 -4.11 -3.69 -14.40
CA ILE A 281 -2.72 -3.26 -14.37
C ILE A 281 -2.38 -2.56 -15.68
N SER A 282 -2.05 -1.28 -15.61
CA SER A 282 -1.49 -0.56 -16.75
C SER A 282 0.02 -0.70 -16.75
N HIS A 283 0.60 -1.17 -17.86
CA HIS A 283 2.02 -1.45 -17.94
C HIS A 283 2.58 -1.18 -19.33
N LYS A 284 3.85 -0.76 -19.38
CA LYS A 284 4.60 -0.58 -20.64
C LYS A 284 4.82 -1.91 -21.34
N THR A 285 4.88 -1.86 -22.67
CA THR A 285 5.00 -3.06 -23.50
C THR A 285 6.23 -3.03 -24.40
N ASN A 286 7.28 -2.29 -24.02
CA ASN A 286 8.50 -2.13 -24.80
C ASN A 286 9.76 -2.25 -23.94
N GLY A 287 10.88 -2.58 -24.59
CA GLY A 287 12.19 -2.72 -23.95
C GLY A 287 12.14 -3.70 -22.77
N SER A 288 12.83 -3.37 -21.68
CA SER A 288 12.86 -4.20 -20.46
C SER A 288 11.51 -4.42 -19.79
N HIS A 289 10.49 -3.64 -20.14
CA HIS A 289 9.16 -3.79 -19.54
C HIS A 289 8.40 -4.98 -20.13
N SER A 290 8.70 -5.44 -21.35
CA SER A 290 8.06 -6.65 -21.87
C SER A 290 8.51 -7.91 -21.11
N GLU A 291 9.69 -7.90 -20.50
CA GLU A 291 10.26 -9.04 -19.75
C GLU A 291 9.52 -9.32 -18.42
N TRP A 292 8.64 -8.42 -17.98
CA TRP A 292 7.88 -8.60 -16.74
C TRP A 292 6.88 -9.74 -16.84
N ASN A 293 6.40 -10.07 -18.05
CA ASN A 293 5.48 -11.17 -18.31
C ASN A 293 4.24 -11.15 -17.39
N VAL A 294 3.56 -10.00 -17.32
CA VAL A 294 2.43 -9.74 -16.41
C VAL A 294 1.32 -10.79 -16.53
N GLU A 295 1.02 -11.26 -17.75
CA GLU A 295 -0.01 -12.29 -17.97
C GLU A 295 0.37 -13.65 -17.34
N SER A 296 1.64 -14.06 -17.45
CA SER A 296 2.14 -15.30 -16.84
C SER A 296 2.06 -15.22 -15.31
N MET A 297 2.42 -14.08 -14.72
CA MET A 297 2.29 -13.86 -13.27
C MET A 297 0.83 -13.89 -12.80
N ALA A 298 -0.10 -13.34 -13.58
CA ALA A 298 -1.52 -13.43 -13.25
C ALA A 298 -1.99 -14.90 -13.26
N SER A 299 -1.62 -15.66 -14.30
CA SER A 299 -1.97 -17.07 -14.43
C SER A 299 -1.45 -17.92 -13.27
N SER A 300 -0.24 -17.66 -12.76
CA SER A 300 0.30 -18.40 -11.60
C SER A 300 -0.48 -18.15 -10.30
N HIS A 301 -1.26 -17.08 -10.23
CA HIS A 301 -2.16 -16.79 -9.11
C HIS A 301 -3.60 -17.26 -9.35
N GLY A 302 -3.86 -18.02 -10.41
CA GLY A 302 -5.22 -18.46 -10.76
C GLY A 302 -6.10 -17.32 -11.28
N LEU A 303 -5.51 -16.29 -11.88
CA LEU A 303 -6.22 -15.23 -12.58
C LEU A 303 -6.16 -15.49 -14.08
N ARG A 304 -7.26 -15.23 -14.79
CA ARG A 304 -7.31 -15.30 -16.27
C ARG A 304 -7.26 -13.90 -16.86
N LEU A 305 -6.59 -13.74 -17.99
CA LEU A 305 -6.69 -12.52 -18.78
C LEU A 305 -8.09 -12.44 -19.39
N ILE A 306 -8.84 -11.38 -19.04
CA ILE A 306 -10.11 -11.05 -19.69
C ILE A 306 -9.83 -10.26 -20.97
N GLN A 307 -8.96 -9.24 -20.85
CA GLN A 307 -8.69 -8.34 -21.95
C GLN A 307 -7.35 -7.61 -21.73
N ALA A 308 -6.60 -7.38 -22.81
CA ALA A 308 -5.48 -6.43 -22.81
C ALA A 308 -5.79 -5.31 -23.81
N VAL A 309 -6.07 -4.10 -23.33
CA VAL A 309 -6.42 -2.94 -24.16
C VAL A 309 -5.28 -1.95 -24.25
N LYS A 310 -5.13 -1.25 -25.37
CA LYS A 310 -4.13 -0.18 -25.49
C LYS A 310 -4.43 0.93 -24.47
N PHE A 311 -3.45 1.24 -23.62
CA PHE A 311 -3.54 2.39 -22.73
C PHE A 311 -3.19 3.66 -23.49
N LYS A 312 -3.99 4.71 -23.31
CA LYS A 312 -3.75 6.04 -23.87
C LYS A 312 -3.97 7.05 -22.77
N GLN A 313 -2.93 7.78 -22.35
CA GLN A 313 -3.06 8.78 -21.29
C GLN A 313 -4.15 9.82 -21.60
N ARG A 314 -4.28 10.22 -22.87
CA ARG A 314 -5.32 11.16 -23.34
C ARG A 314 -6.76 10.72 -23.12
N ASP A 315 -6.98 9.42 -22.87
CA ASP A 315 -8.32 8.90 -22.55
C ASP A 315 -8.75 9.26 -21.11
N TYR A 316 -7.81 9.79 -20.30
CA TYR A 316 -8.02 10.20 -18.91
C TYR A 316 -7.57 11.66 -18.72
N PRO A 317 -8.43 12.64 -19.03
CA PRO A 317 -8.08 14.06 -18.92
C PRO A 317 -7.62 14.44 -17.51
N GLY A 318 -6.47 15.10 -17.40
CA GLY A 318 -5.86 15.51 -16.14
C GLY A 318 -4.95 14.47 -15.49
N TYR A 319 -4.89 13.22 -15.98
CA TYR A 319 -4.01 12.19 -15.45
C TYR A 319 -2.53 12.46 -15.80
N ASN A 320 -1.65 12.35 -14.79
CA ASN A 320 -0.20 12.50 -14.87
C ASN A 320 0.53 11.24 -14.40
N THR A 321 1.54 10.84 -15.16
CA THR A 321 2.36 9.65 -14.89
C THR A 321 3.58 10.01 -14.06
N LYS A 322 3.44 10.10 -12.75
CA LYS A 322 4.51 10.53 -11.82
C LYS A 322 5.48 9.39 -11.47
N TYR A 323 6.74 9.75 -11.22
CA TYR A 323 7.73 8.84 -10.64
C TYR A 323 7.50 8.69 -9.14
N GLY A 324 7.27 7.46 -8.64
CA GLY A 324 6.90 7.19 -7.24
C GLY A 324 7.96 7.45 -6.15
N PHE A 325 9.09 8.08 -6.49
CA PHE A 325 10.26 8.23 -5.60
C PHE A 325 10.69 9.70 -5.42
N GLY A 326 9.79 10.64 -5.71
CA GLY A 326 10.07 12.08 -5.67
C GLY A 326 10.46 12.60 -7.06
N GLY A 327 10.00 13.81 -7.35
CA GLY A 327 10.13 14.45 -8.67
C GLY A 327 8.77 14.57 -9.38
N ASP A 328 8.39 15.80 -9.69
CA ASP A 328 7.08 16.10 -10.26
C ASP A 328 7.00 15.94 -11.79
N GLN A 329 8.03 15.36 -12.40
CA GLN A 329 8.06 15.12 -13.84
C GLN A 329 7.20 13.91 -14.20
N ASN A 330 6.63 13.97 -15.41
CA ASN A 330 5.86 12.87 -15.96
C ASN A 330 6.77 11.94 -16.78
N PHE A 331 6.71 10.63 -16.55
CA PHE A 331 7.38 9.67 -17.42
C PHE A 331 6.54 9.44 -18.69
N ASN A 332 7.22 9.18 -19.82
CA ASN A 332 6.54 8.73 -21.03
C ASN A 332 5.96 7.34 -20.79
N CYS A 333 4.63 7.21 -20.77
CA CYS A 333 3.92 5.97 -20.52
C CYS A 333 3.54 5.20 -21.80
N ASN A 334 4.14 5.48 -22.96
CA ASN A 334 3.80 4.80 -24.22
C ASN A 334 5.02 4.04 -24.79
N PRO A 335 4.78 2.93 -25.51
CA PRO A 335 3.51 2.21 -25.64
C PRO A 335 3.17 1.42 -24.36
N SER A 336 1.89 1.37 -24.01
CA SER A 336 1.38 0.62 -22.86
C SER A 336 0.04 -0.03 -23.13
N LYS A 337 -0.28 -1.03 -22.32
CA LYS A 337 -1.59 -1.67 -22.26
C LYS A 337 -2.14 -1.62 -20.83
N THR A 338 -3.46 -1.64 -20.70
CA THR A 338 -4.14 -2.03 -19.46
C THR A 338 -4.58 -3.47 -19.61
N TYR A 339 -4.02 -4.32 -18.77
CA TYR A 339 -4.41 -5.73 -18.63
C TYR A 339 -5.53 -5.81 -17.60
N LYS A 340 -6.59 -6.54 -17.92
CA LYS A 340 -7.73 -6.80 -17.05
C LYS A 340 -7.78 -8.28 -16.76
N PHE A 341 -7.69 -8.62 -15.49
CA PHE A 341 -7.70 -10.00 -15.01
C PHE A 341 -8.90 -10.26 -14.13
N GLY A 342 -9.52 -11.42 -14.27
CA GLY A 342 -10.57 -11.89 -13.37
C GLY A 342 -10.19 -13.24 -12.78
N LEU A 343 -11.02 -13.75 -11.88
CA LEU A 343 -10.88 -15.11 -11.38
C LEU A 343 -10.97 -16.11 -12.53
N LYS A 344 -10.09 -17.11 -12.51
CA LYS A 344 -10.21 -18.27 -13.39
C LYS A 344 -11.47 -19.03 -12.95
N ILE A 345 -12.38 -19.29 -13.90
CA ILE A 345 -13.53 -20.15 -13.64
C ILE A 345 -12.96 -21.57 -13.62
N ASN A 346 -13.15 -22.26 -12.50
CA ASN A 346 -12.71 -23.65 -12.31
C ASN A 346 -13.55 -24.61 -13.15
#